data_AF-A0A6B3NDS1-F1
#
_entry.id   AF-A0A6B3NDS1-F1
#
_cell.length_a   1.000
_cell.length_b   1.000
_cell.length_c   1.000
_cell.angle_alpha   90.00
_cell.angle_beta   90.00
_cell.angle_gamma   90.00
#
_symmetry.space_group_name_H-M   'P 1'
#
loop_
_entity.id
_entity.type
_entity.pdbx_description
1 polymer ?
#
loop_
_entity_poly.entity_id
_entity_poly.type
_entity_poly.pdbx_seq_one_letter_code
_entity_poly.pdbx_strand_id
1 'polypeptide(L)'
;LEGQEGKNYLLPGPASAFVLPEGKIYLNPSYFAPYAFRLFAQVDPDHDWLSLVESSYQVLNNSSQIATTGLPSDWIALDLNTGQIKPLPSDSKIQSLYSFDAYRVWWRVAWDAVWFDSREARSYLQTASQHLQQLWHSSSRLPARIDLKGQATVSYDATSQYAMLYAAWRLIEPDKAQQLLDQKLLPRYNQGIWDDQSAYYTQNLVWLALLPPTEIEPQLLQPQ
;
A
#
# COMPACT_ATOMS: atom_id res chain seq x y z
N LEU A 1 -2.91 19.13 -0.12
CA LEU A 1 -3.79 19.96 0.73
C LEU A 1 -3.10 20.16 2.05
N GLU A 2 -2.93 21.41 2.47
CA GLU A 2 -2.31 21.74 3.74
C GLU A 2 -3.27 21.42 4.90
N GLY A 3 -2.80 20.68 5.89
CA GLY A 3 -3.49 20.41 7.15
C GLY A 3 -2.80 21.09 8.33
N GLN A 4 -3.06 20.62 9.55
CA GLN A 4 -2.36 21.11 10.73
C GLN A 4 -0.83 21.11 10.56
N GLU A 5 -0.18 22.12 11.13
CA GLU A 5 1.28 22.32 11.13
C GLU A 5 1.92 22.51 9.74
N GLY A 6 1.13 22.89 8.73
CA GLY A 6 1.64 23.11 7.37
C GLY A 6 1.87 21.82 6.57
N LYS A 7 1.37 20.68 7.05
CA LYS A 7 1.59 19.37 6.41
C LYS A 7 0.76 19.21 5.15
N ASN A 8 1.39 18.78 4.06
CA ASN A 8 0.69 18.46 2.83
C ASN A 8 0.22 17.01 2.81
N TYR A 9 -1.03 16.79 2.43
CA TYR A 9 -1.59 15.45 2.18
C TYR A 9 -1.94 15.26 0.70
N LEU A 10 -1.64 14.07 0.17
CA LEU A 10 -2.05 13.65 -1.16
C LEU A 10 -3.55 13.31 -1.16
N LEU A 11 -4.34 14.11 -1.87
CA LEU A 11 -5.75 13.81 -2.03
C LEU A 11 -5.96 12.69 -3.08
N PRO A 12 -6.95 11.81 -2.91
CA PRO A 12 -7.26 10.77 -3.89
C PRO A 12 -7.81 11.30 -5.23
N GLY A 13 -8.10 12.60 -5.30
CA GLY A 13 -8.60 13.28 -6.48
C GLY A 13 -8.88 14.76 -6.18
N PRO A 14 -9.73 15.42 -6.98
CA PRO A 14 -10.05 16.84 -6.81
C PRO A 14 -10.56 17.17 -5.41
N ALA A 15 -10.15 18.31 -4.87
CA ALA A 15 -10.52 18.75 -3.52
C ALA A 15 -12.05 18.80 -3.31
N SER A 16 -12.81 19.17 -4.34
CA SER A 16 -14.28 19.21 -4.30
C SER A 16 -14.94 17.85 -4.04
N ALA A 17 -14.23 16.74 -4.25
CA ALA A 17 -14.74 15.40 -4.02
C ALA A 17 -14.21 14.76 -2.72
N PHE A 18 -13.03 15.16 -2.25
CA PHE A 18 -12.32 14.49 -1.15
C PHE A 18 -12.10 15.35 0.10
N VAL A 19 -12.44 16.65 0.02
CA VAL A 19 -12.53 17.53 1.19
C VAL A 19 -13.98 17.60 1.63
N LEU A 20 -14.23 17.07 2.82
CA LEU A 20 -15.54 17.03 3.46
C LEU A 20 -15.72 18.26 4.37
N PRO A 21 -16.96 18.55 4.79
CA PRO A 21 -17.22 19.56 5.80
C PRO A 21 -16.36 19.38 7.06
N GLU A 22 -16.14 20.48 7.77
CA GLU A 22 -15.39 20.54 9.04
C GLU A 22 -13.90 20.15 8.93
N GLY A 23 -13.31 20.21 7.74
CA GLY A 23 -11.88 19.93 7.56
C GLY A 23 -11.53 18.43 7.65
N LYS A 24 -12.47 17.56 7.28
CA LYS A 24 -12.20 16.12 7.15
C LYS A 24 -11.84 15.77 5.72
N ILE A 25 -10.92 14.84 5.53
CA ILE A 25 -10.59 14.29 4.21
C ILE A 25 -10.62 12.77 4.23
N TYR A 26 -11.00 12.18 3.10
CA TYR A 26 -10.81 10.74 2.87
C TYR A 26 -9.51 10.53 2.12
N LEU A 27 -8.67 9.63 2.62
CA LEU A 27 -7.41 9.24 1.99
C LEU A 27 -7.46 7.76 1.64
N ASN A 28 -6.73 7.40 0.59
CA ASN A 28 -6.51 6.02 0.19
C ASN A 28 -5.01 5.71 0.36
N PRO A 29 -4.61 4.94 1.38
CA PRO A 29 -3.21 4.62 1.65
C PRO A 29 -2.48 4.00 0.45
N SER A 30 -3.19 3.30 -0.43
CA SER A 30 -2.60 2.66 -1.61
C SER A 30 -2.11 3.64 -2.68
N TYR A 31 -2.48 4.92 -2.57
CA TYR A 31 -2.07 5.98 -3.50
C TYR A 31 -0.78 6.66 -3.07
N PHE A 32 -0.35 6.45 -1.83
CA PHE A 32 0.92 7.00 -1.35
C PHE A 32 2.07 6.28 -2.05
N ALA A 33 2.86 7.06 -2.78
CA ALA A 33 4.01 6.58 -3.53
C ALA A 33 5.26 7.38 -3.10
N PRO A 34 5.80 7.17 -1.88
CA PRO A 34 6.92 7.95 -1.37
C PRO A 34 8.11 8.01 -2.34
N TYR A 35 8.44 6.89 -2.98
CA TYR A 35 9.51 6.83 -4.00
C TYR A 35 9.28 7.82 -5.14
N ALA A 36 8.03 8.01 -5.58
CA ALA A 36 7.69 8.91 -6.66
C ALA A 36 7.82 10.37 -6.21
N PHE A 37 7.39 10.69 -4.98
CA PHE A 37 7.56 12.03 -4.43
C PHE A 37 9.03 12.41 -4.27
N ARG A 38 9.89 11.47 -3.88
CA ARG A 38 11.35 11.68 -3.85
C ARG A 38 11.94 11.89 -5.24
N LEU A 39 11.41 11.24 -6.28
CA LEU A 39 11.80 11.51 -7.66
C LEU A 39 11.31 12.88 -8.13
N PHE A 40 10.06 13.25 -7.79
CA PHE A 40 9.53 14.58 -8.13
C PHE A 40 10.33 15.70 -7.47
N ALA A 41 10.75 15.53 -6.21
CA ALA A 41 11.64 16.48 -5.53
C ALA A 41 12.97 16.72 -6.26
N GLN A 42 13.46 15.76 -7.04
CA GLN A 42 14.69 15.91 -7.83
C GLN A 42 14.46 16.67 -9.14
N VAL A 43 13.26 16.62 -9.70
CA VAL A 43 12.92 17.24 -11.00
C VAL A 43 12.27 18.61 -10.83
N ASP A 44 11.51 18.80 -9.76
CA ASP A 44 10.74 20.01 -9.45
C ASP A 44 10.99 20.42 -7.99
N PRO A 45 12.17 20.99 -7.70
CA PRO A 45 12.58 21.34 -6.34
C PRO A 45 11.84 22.55 -5.77
N ASP A 46 11.10 23.29 -6.59
CA ASP A 46 10.34 24.48 -6.16
C ASP A 46 9.08 24.10 -5.37
N HIS A 47 8.65 22.82 -5.42
CA HIS A 47 7.53 22.30 -4.65
C HIS A 47 8.00 21.33 -3.57
N ASP A 48 7.34 21.39 -2.41
CA ASP A 48 7.67 20.56 -1.25
C ASP A 48 7.12 19.13 -1.38
N TRP A 49 7.65 18.38 -2.34
CA TRP A 49 7.32 16.97 -2.54
C TRP A 49 7.73 16.09 -1.35
N LEU A 50 8.77 16.48 -0.59
CA LEU A 50 9.25 15.72 0.56
C LEU A 50 8.24 15.77 1.72
N SER A 51 7.48 16.86 1.89
CA SER A 51 6.37 16.86 2.86
C SER A 51 5.32 15.77 2.58
N LEU A 52 5.12 15.37 1.32
CA LEU A 52 4.24 14.25 0.97
C LEU A 52 4.84 12.89 1.34
N VAL A 53 6.16 12.75 1.37
CA VAL A 53 6.84 11.55 1.88
C VAL A 53 6.57 11.40 3.38
N GLU A 54 6.79 12.48 4.13
CA GLU A 54 6.59 12.52 5.57
C GLU A 54 5.14 12.22 5.95
N SER A 55 4.19 12.92 5.33
CA SER A 55 2.77 12.73 5.62
C SER A 55 2.28 11.35 5.20
N SER A 56 2.82 10.77 4.12
CA SER A 56 2.51 9.40 3.71
C SER A 56 2.87 8.39 4.79
N TYR A 57 4.09 8.43 5.33
CA TYR A 57 4.49 7.51 6.39
C TYR A 57 3.78 7.79 7.71
N GLN A 58 3.50 9.05 8.05
CA GLN A 58 2.67 9.38 9.20
C GLN A 58 1.29 8.74 9.08
N VAL A 59 0.61 8.91 7.94
CA VAL A 59 -0.73 8.35 7.71
C VAL A 59 -0.68 6.83 7.66
N LEU A 60 0.31 6.22 6.99
CA LEU A 60 0.46 4.77 6.93
C LEU A 60 0.62 4.16 8.33
N ASN A 61 1.52 4.69 9.15
CA ASN A 61 1.76 4.21 10.50
C ASN A 61 0.53 4.40 11.39
N ASN A 62 -0.04 5.61 11.41
CA ASN A 62 -1.18 5.93 12.28
C ASN A 62 -2.46 5.18 11.86
N SER A 63 -2.72 5.04 10.55
CA SER A 63 -3.88 4.30 10.07
C SER A 63 -3.77 2.80 10.33
N SER A 64 -2.57 2.24 10.25
CA SER A 64 -2.34 0.82 10.52
C SER A 64 -2.62 0.48 11.99
N GLN A 65 -2.44 1.41 12.92
CA GLN A 65 -2.78 1.25 14.35
C GLN A 65 -4.28 1.20 14.63
N ILE A 66 -5.13 1.59 13.68
CA ILE A 66 -6.59 1.51 13.83
C ILE A 66 -7.07 0.06 13.72
N ALA A 67 -6.44 -0.73 12.87
CA ALA A 67 -6.70 -2.15 12.76
C ALA A 67 -5.93 -2.90 13.85
N THR A 68 -6.59 -3.84 14.55
CA THR A 68 -5.92 -4.71 15.53
C THR A 68 -4.82 -5.57 14.91
N THR A 69 -4.85 -5.71 13.58
CA THR A 69 -3.90 -6.47 12.78
C THR A 69 -2.68 -5.67 12.33
N GLY A 70 -2.68 -4.34 12.47
CA GLY A 70 -1.62 -3.50 11.91
C GLY A 70 -1.67 -3.35 10.38
N LEU A 71 -2.72 -3.84 9.70
CA LEU A 71 -2.80 -3.79 8.24
C LEU A 71 -3.19 -2.41 7.73
N PRO A 72 -2.69 -1.99 6.55
CA PRO A 72 -3.23 -0.83 5.86
C PRO A 72 -4.71 -1.06 5.51
N SER A 73 -5.50 0.00 5.54
CA SER A 73 -6.89 -0.03 5.06
C SER A 73 -6.99 0.52 3.63
N ASP A 74 -8.03 0.12 2.90
CA ASP A 74 -8.35 0.68 1.59
C ASP A 74 -8.60 2.19 1.68
N TRP A 75 -9.37 2.61 2.69
CA TRP A 75 -9.73 4.00 2.92
C TRP A 75 -9.68 4.34 4.41
N ILE A 76 -9.25 5.58 4.71
CA ILE A 76 -9.34 6.16 6.05
C ILE A 76 -9.88 7.60 6.00
N ALA A 77 -10.39 8.07 7.13
CA ALA A 77 -10.75 9.47 7.31
C ALA A 77 -9.68 10.16 8.17
N LEU A 78 -9.22 11.33 7.75
CA LEU A 78 -8.32 12.20 8.50
C LEU A 78 -9.04 13.50 8.83
N ASP A 79 -9.00 13.89 10.10
CA ASP A 79 -9.42 15.21 10.55
C ASP A 79 -8.20 16.16 10.49
N LEU A 80 -8.24 17.16 9.60
CA LEU A 80 -7.12 18.08 9.38
C LEU A 80 -6.85 19.02 10.56
N ASN A 81 -7.86 19.24 11.41
CA ASN A 81 -7.75 20.14 12.56
C ASN A 81 -7.11 19.46 13.76
N THR A 82 -7.19 18.13 13.86
CA THR A 82 -6.70 17.35 15.01
C THR A 82 -5.61 16.36 14.66
N GLY A 83 -5.40 16.09 13.37
CA GLY A 83 -4.52 15.02 12.89
C GLY A 83 -5.04 13.60 13.18
N GLN A 84 -6.25 13.46 13.73
CA GLN A 84 -6.82 12.17 14.09
C GLN A 84 -7.25 11.39 12.85
N ILE A 85 -6.83 10.13 12.79
CA ILE A 85 -7.27 9.19 11.78
C ILE A 85 -8.35 8.29 12.38
N LYS A 86 -9.43 8.08 11.63
CA LYS A 86 -10.55 7.20 12.02
C LYS A 86 -10.97 6.31 10.85
N PRO A 87 -11.61 5.16 11.15
CA PRO A 87 -12.36 4.43 10.15
C PRO A 87 -13.41 5.34 9.49
N LEU A 88 -13.75 5.05 8.23
CA LEU A 88 -14.90 5.66 7.59
C LEU A 88 -16.22 5.25 8.29
N PRO A 89 -17.27 6.07 8.20
CA PRO A 89 -18.62 5.70 8.63
C PRO A 89 -19.08 4.38 7.99
N SER A 90 -19.85 3.59 8.73
CA SER A 90 -20.31 2.26 8.28
C SER A 90 -21.26 2.30 7.08
N ASP A 91 -21.91 3.43 6.84
CA ASP A 91 -22.81 3.68 5.71
C ASP A 91 -22.08 4.23 4.46
N SER A 92 -20.76 4.42 4.54
CA SER A 92 -19.94 4.83 3.41
C SER A 92 -19.90 3.76 2.30
N LYS A 93 -19.88 4.21 1.04
CA LYS A 93 -19.73 3.33 -0.14
C LYS A 93 -18.33 2.72 -0.27
N ILE A 94 -17.35 3.32 0.41
CA ILE A 94 -15.96 2.87 0.53
C ILE A 94 -15.67 2.56 2.00
N GLN A 95 -14.79 1.60 2.28
CA GLN A 95 -14.67 1.00 3.61
C GLN A 95 -13.24 1.04 4.15
N SER A 96 -13.13 1.15 5.47
CA SER A 96 -11.89 0.93 6.20
C SER A 96 -11.74 -0.54 6.54
N LEU A 97 -11.09 -1.27 5.64
CA LEU A 97 -10.71 -2.68 5.79
C LEU A 97 -9.51 -2.94 4.88
N TYR A 98 -8.80 -4.04 5.09
CA TYR A 98 -7.73 -4.45 4.19
C TYR A 98 -8.31 -5.27 3.03
N SER A 99 -8.31 -4.69 1.83
CA SER A 99 -8.63 -5.42 0.59
C SER A 99 -7.93 -4.88 -0.65
N PHE A 100 -8.63 -4.85 -1.78
CA PHE A 100 -8.08 -4.69 -3.11
C PHE A 100 -7.27 -3.42 -3.26
N ASP A 101 -7.65 -2.31 -2.63
CA ASP A 101 -6.83 -1.09 -2.69
C ASP A 101 -5.56 -1.25 -1.88
N ALA A 102 -5.69 -1.62 -0.61
CA ALA A 102 -4.62 -1.71 0.37
C ALA A 102 -3.46 -2.62 -0.06
N TYR A 103 -3.70 -3.62 -0.93
CA TYR A 103 -2.64 -4.47 -1.47
C TYR A 103 -1.48 -3.67 -2.06
N ARG A 104 -1.77 -2.58 -2.78
CA ARG A 104 -0.74 -1.82 -3.51
C ARG A 104 0.21 -1.06 -2.58
N VAL A 105 -0.16 -0.86 -1.31
CA VAL A 105 0.73 -0.27 -0.29
C VAL A 105 2.05 -1.05 -0.21
N TRP A 106 1.98 -2.38 -0.23
CA TRP A 106 3.16 -3.24 -0.14
C TRP A 106 4.17 -2.95 -1.25
N TRP A 107 3.71 -2.86 -2.49
CA TRP A 107 4.55 -2.56 -3.63
C TRP A 107 5.07 -1.12 -3.60
N ARG A 108 4.23 -0.13 -3.30
CA ARG A 108 4.63 1.29 -3.23
C ARG A 108 5.75 1.52 -2.21
N VAL A 109 5.61 0.93 -1.03
CA VAL A 109 6.61 1.07 0.05
C VAL A 109 7.86 0.25 -0.24
N ALA A 110 7.74 -0.95 -0.83
CA ALA A 110 8.89 -1.75 -1.23
C ALA A 110 9.81 -1.05 -2.24
N TRP A 111 9.24 -0.26 -3.15
CA TRP A 111 10.05 0.52 -4.10
C TRP A 111 10.80 1.66 -3.42
N ASP A 112 10.17 2.37 -2.46
CA ASP A 112 10.87 3.40 -1.68
C ASP A 112 12.02 2.82 -0.83
N ALA A 113 11.81 1.63 -0.28
CA ALA A 113 12.83 0.92 0.48
C ALA A 113 14.07 0.58 -0.37
N VAL A 114 13.91 0.27 -1.65
CA VAL A 114 15.04 -0.11 -2.52
C VAL A 114 15.68 1.09 -3.20
N TRP A 115 14.88 1.98 -3.77
CA TRP A 115 15.40 3.11 -4.56
C TRP A 115 16.06 4.20 -3.74
N PHE A 116 15.59 4.39 -2.50
CA PHE A 116 16.06 5.47 -1.63
C PHE A 116 16.63 4.97 -0.30
N ASP A 117 16.84 3.65 -0.17
CA ASP A 117 17.26 2.98 1.06
C ASP A 117 16.48 3.45 2.32
N SER A 118 15.17 3.71 2.16
CA SER A 118 14.35 4.27 3.24
C SER A 118 14.22 3.27 4.39
N ARG A 119 14.68 3.69 5.57
CA ARG A 119 14.54 2.91 6.81
C ARG A 119 13.09 2.88 7.27
N GLU A 120 12.36 3.97 7.08
CA GLU A 120 10.94 4.10 7.39
C GLU A 120 10.12 3.11 6.56
N ALA A 121 10.44 2.98 5.26
CA ALA A 121 9.82 2.00 4.37
C ALA A 121 10.03 0.57 4.89
N ARG A 122 11.28 0.19 5.19
CA ARG A 122 11.63 -1.15 5.71
C ARG A 122 10.92 -1.43 7.03
N SER A 123 10.93 -0.47 7.95
CA SER A 123 10.27 -0.58 9.26
C SER A 123 8.75 -0.75 9.12
N TYR A 124 8.12 0.00 8.21
CA TYR A 124 6.68 -0.12 7.94
C TYR A 124 6.35 -1.52 7.40
N LEU A 125 7.08 -2.00 6.38
CA LEU A 125 6.85 -3.33 5.81
C LEU A 125 7.01 -4.45 6.85
N GLN A 126 8.04 -4.36 7.69
CA GLN A 126 8.32 -5.33 8.76
C GLN A 126 7.21 -5.36 9.82
N THR A 127 6.63 -4.20 10.14
CA THR A 127 5.64 -4.07 11.22
C THR A 127 4.22 -4.36 10.72
N ALA A 128 3.80 -3.68 9.66
CA ALA A 128 2.43 -3.75 9.16
C ALA A 128 2.07 -5.10 8.52
N SER A 129 3.06 -5.86 8.02
CA SER A 129 2.80 -7.17 7.39
C SER A 129 2.78 -8.36 8.35
N GLN A 130 3.08 -8.16 9.65
CA GLN A 130 3.20 -9.25 10.63
C GLN A 130 1.97 -10.14 10.72
N HIS A 131 0.77 -9.55 10.69
CA HIS A 131 -0.47 -10.32 10.74
C HIS A 131 -0.61 -11.25 9.51
N LEU A 132 -0.25 -10.79 8.31
CA LEU A 132 -0.27 -11.63 7.11
C LEU A 132 0.79 -12.73 7.19
N GLN A 133 1.96 -12.46 7.78
CA GLN A 133 2.98 -13.48 8.00
C GLN A 133 2.47 -14.58 8.93
N GLN A 134 1.74 -14.21 9.99
CA GLN A 134 1.13 -15.16 10.94
C GLN A 134 0.03 -16.01 10.26
N LEU A 135 -0.83 -15.39 9.45
CA LEU A 135 -1.85 -16.11 8.66
C LEU A 135 -1.23 -17.06 7.63
N TRP A 136 -0.15 -16.62 6.98
CA TRP A 136 0.60 -17.45 6.04
C TRP A 136 1.21 -18.66 6.73
N HIS A 137 1.86 -18.45 7.89
CA HIS A 137 2.44 -19.54 8.67
C HIS A 137 1.38 -20.55 9.13
N SER A 138 0.19 -20.10 9.53
CA SER A 138 -0.85 -20.99 10.06
C SER A 138 -1.61 -21.78 9.00
N SER A 139 -1.79 -21.21 7.79
CA SER A 139 -2.72 -21.79 6.81
C SER A 139 -2.22 -21.75 5.35
N SER A 140 -1.06 -21.13 5.09
CA SER A 140 -0.56 -20.86 3.72
C SER A 140 -1.63 -20.21 2.83
N ARG A 141 -2.47 -19.37 3.45
CA ARG A 141 -3.62 -18.76 2.81
C ARG A 141 -3.96 -17.41 3.45
N LEU A 142 -4.22 -16.42 2.62
CA LEU A 142 -4.59 -15.08 3.03
C LEU A 142 -5.99 -14.73 2.50
N PRO A 143 -6.98 -14.44 3.36
CA PRO A 143 -8.29 -13.97 2.91
C PRO A 143 -8.16 -12.73 2.01
N ALA A 144 -9.03 -12.60 1.01
CA ALA A 144 -9.02 -11.42 0.13
C ALA A 144 -9.61 -10.15 0.80
N ARG A 145 -10.25 -10.29 1.97
CA ARG A 145 -10.76 -9.15 2.73
C ARG A 145 -10.65 -9.44 4.21
N ILE A 146 -9.99 -8.56 4.94
CA ILE A 146 -9.80 -8.65 6.40
C ILE A 146 -10.32 -7.34 7.01
N ASP A 147 -11.25 -7.43 7.94
CA ASP A 147 -11.75 -6.24 8.64
C ASP A 147 -10.74 -5.69 9.66
N LEU A 148 -11.07 -4.56 10.28
CA LEU A 148 -10.21 -3.91 11.28
C LEU A 148 -9.97 -4.75 12.54
N LYS A 149 -10.75 -5.82 12.77
CA LYS A 149 -10.60 -6.73 13.91
C LYS A 149 -9.79 -7.99 13.54
N GLY A 150 -9.40 -8.14 12.28
CA GLY A 150 -8.69 -9.31 11.76
C GLY A 150 -9.59 -10.45 11.29
N GLN A 151 -10.89 -10.22 11.15
CA GLN A 151 -11.82 -11.23 10.65
C GLN A 151 -11.83 -11.24 9.12
N ALA A 152 -11.71 -12.45 8.55
CA ALA A 152 -11.98 -12.68 7.14
C ALA A 152 -13.45 -12.37 6.83
N THR A 153 -13.71 -11.42 5.93
CA THR A 153 -15.08 -11.06 5.53
C THR A 153 -15.53 -11.75 4.24
N VAL A 154 -14.63 -12.52 3.62
CA VAL A 154 -14.91 -13.36 2.45
C VAL A 154 -14.20 -14.70 2.58
N SER A 155 -14.75 -15.72 1.91
CA SER A 155 -14.22 -17.08 1.94
C SER A 155 -13.10 -17.34 0.93
N TYR A 156 -12.85 -16.43 -0.03
CA TYR A 156 -11.83 -16.58 -1.09
C TYR A 156 -10.54 -15.79 -0.81
N ASP A 157 -9.46 -16.12 -1.53
CA ASP A 157 -8.21 -15.37 -1.57
C ASP A 157 -8.02 -14.69 -2.92
N ALA A 158 -7.02 -13.80 -3.05
CA ALA A 158 -6.82 -13.02 -4.26
C ALA A 158 -5.36 -13.10 -4.74
N THR A 159 -5.15 -13.51 -6.00
CA THR A 159 -3.82 -13.56 -6.65
C THR A 159 -3.12 -12.18 -6.59
N SER A 160 -3.88 -11.10 -6.78
CA SER A 160 -3.38 -9.72 -6.69
C SER A 160 -2.79 -9.36 -5.33
N GLN A 161 -3.34 -9.91 -4.24
CA GLN A 161 -2.82 -9.71 -2.89
C GLN A 161 -1.44 -10.36 -2.75
N TYR A 162 -1.35 -11.62 -3.13
CA TYR A 162 -0.11 -12.38 -3.05
C TYR A 162 0.97 -11.65 -3.87
N ALA A 163 0.65 -11.16 -5.07
CA ALA A 163 1.59 -10.43 -5.90
C ALA A 163 2.15 -9.19 -5.21
N MET A 164 1.30 -8.29 -4.73
CA MET A 164 1.83 -7.08 -4.08
C MET A 164 2.60 -7.40 -2.79
N LEU A 165 2.17 -8.43 -2.05
CA LEU A 165 2.86 -8.87 -0.85
C LEU A 165 4.22 -9.51 -1.16
N TYR A 166 4.35 -10.26 -2.27
CA TYR A 166 5.62 -10.78 -2.78
C TYR A 166 6.65 -9.66 -2.96
N ALA A 167 6.24 -8.51 -3.52
CA ALA A 167 7.12 -7.37 -3.75
C ALA A 167 7.73 -6.82 -2.44
N ALA A 168 6.99 -6.87 -1.33
CA ALA A 168 7.48 -6.51 -0.01
C ALA A 168 8.27 -7.64 0.65
N TRP A 169 7.72 -8.85 0.70
CA TRP A 169 8.33 -9.98 1.40
C TRP A 169 9.64 -10.43 0.76
N ARG A 170 9.88 -10.27 -0.54
CA ARG A 170 11.21 -10.55 -1.11
C ARG A 170 12.32 -9.72 -0.47
N LEU A 171 11.98 -8.57 0.13
CA LEU A 171 12.93 -7.69 0.82
C LEU A 171 13.09 -8.04 2.30
N ILE A 172 12.01 -8.43 2.98
CA ILE A 172 11.99 -8.57 4.45
C ILE A 172 11.84 -10.02 4.95
N GLU A 173 11.34 -10.92 4.11
CA GLU A 173 10.97 -12.31 4.43
C GLU A 173 11.18 -13.21 3.18
N PRO A 174 12.42 -13.34 2.66
CA PRO A 174 12.68 -13.91 1.34
C PRO A 174 12.20 -15.36 1.19
N ASP A 175 12.34 -16.19 2.24
CA ASP A 175 11.87 -17.58 2.20
C ASP A 175 10.34 -17.68 2.07
N LYS A 176 9.59 -16.81 2.78
CA LYS A 176 8.14 -16.75 2.66
C LYS A 176 7.72 -16.20 1.29
N ALA A 177 8.46 -15.23 0.77
CA ALA A 177 8.22 -14.69 -0.57
C ALA A 177 8.38 -15.76 -1.64
N GLN A 178 9.41 -16.60 -1.55
CA GLN A 178 9.63 -17.70 -2.47
C GLN A 178 8.50 -18.73 -2.39
N GLN A 179 8.09 -19.12 -1.18
CA GLN A 179 6.92 -20.01 -1.01
C GLN A 179 5.65 -19.43 -1.61
N LEU A 180 5.41 -18.14 -1.40
CA LEU A 180 4.23 -17.45 -1.94
C LEU A 180 4.28 -17.42 -3.47
N LEU A 181 5.43 -17.11 -4.07
CA LEU A 181 5.64 -17.15 -5.53
C LEU A 181 5.27 -18.53 -6.09
N ASP A 182 5.87 -19.58 -5.53
CA ASP A 182 5.74 -20.95 -6.01
C ASP A 182 4.34 -21.53 -5.79
N GLN A 183 3.68 -21.17 -4.68
CA GLN A 183 2.39 -21.75 -4.31
C GLN A 183 1.18 -20.95 -4.79
N LYS A 184 1.32 -19.63 -4.98
CA LYS A 184 0.18 -18.74 -5.22
C LYS A 184 0.24 -17.96 -6.53
N LEU A 185 1.42 -17.65 -7.04
CA LEU A 185 1.56 -16.84 -8.27
C LEU A 185 1.82 -17.68 -9.50
N LEU A 186 2.88 -18.51 -9.47
CA LEU A 186 3.24 -19.34 -10.63
C LEU A 186 2.15 -20.36 -11.01
N PRO A 187 1.44 -21.03 -10.08
CA PRO A 187 0.39 -21.98 -10.46
C PRO A 187 -0.84 -21.34 -11.12
N ARG A 188 -1.01 -20.03 -10.95
CA ARG A 188 -2.10 -19.26 -11.58
C ARG A 188 -1.73 -18.73 -12.96
N TYR A 189 -0.46 -18.83 -13.35
CA TYR A 189 0.01 -18.40 -14.66
C TYR A 189 -0.27 -19.47 -15.71
N ASN A 190 -1.00 -19.10 -16.76
CA ASN A 190 -1.28 -19.96 -17.90
C ASN A 190 -1.32 -19.12 -19.18
N GLN A 191 -0.53 -19.51 -20.19
CA GLN A 191 -0.54 -18.91 -21.53
C GLN A 191 -0.44 -17.36 -21.55
N GLY A 192 0.44 -16.79 -20.72
CA GLY A 192 0.70 -15.35 -20.72
C GLY A 192 -0.14 -14.53 -19.75
N ILE A 193 -1.10 -15.15 -19.03
CA ILE A 193 -2.01 -14.48 -18.12
C ILE A 193 -2.11 -15.18 -16.76
N TRP A 194 -2.47 -14.46 -15.71
CA TRP A 194 -2.81 -14.97 -14.37
C TRP A 194 -4.31 -15.02 -14.14
N ASP A 195 -4.84 -16.11 -13.61
CA ASP A 195 -6.29 -16.34 -13.46
C ASP A 195 -7.00 -16.36 -14.82
N ASP A 196 -7.89 -15.40 -15.13
CA ASP A 196 -8.67 -15.36 -16.38
C ASP A 196 -8.50 -14.03 -17.15
N GLN A 197 -9.03 -13.99 -18.37
CA GLN A 197 -8.89 -12.82 -19.27
C GLN A 197 -9.60 -11.56 -18.75
N SER A 198 -10.56 -11.69 -17.84
CA SER A 198 -11.24 -10.56 -17.20
C SER A 198 -10.49 -10.01 -15.99
N ALA A 199 -9.47 -10.73 -15.49
CA ALA A 199 -8.70 -10.41 -14.30
C ALA A 199 -7.69 -9.26 -14.51
N TYR A 200 -8.06 -8.20 -15.23
CA TYR A 200 -7.20 -7.04 -15.56
C TYR A 200 -6.40 -6.54 -14.35
N TYR A 201 -7.07 -6.38 -13.21
CA TYR A 201 -6.43 -5.92 -11.98
C TYR A 201 -5.31 -6.85 -11.53
N THR A 202 -5.60 -8.16 -11.48
CA THR A 202 -4.60 -9.18 -11.15
C THR A 202 -3.44 -9.17 -12.15
N GLN A 203 -3.71 -9.17 -13.47
CA GLN A 203 -2.66 -9.21 -14.49
C GLN A 203 -1.60 -8.13 -14.26
N ASN A 204 -2.06 -6.88 -14.08
CA ASN A 204 -1.18 -5.74 -13.89
C ASN A 204 -0.39 -5.85 -12.58
N LEU A 205 -1.03 -6.24 -11.49
CA LEU A 205 -0.35 -6.34 -10.21
C LEU A 205 0.65 -7.48 -10.16
N VAL A 206 0.38 -8.64 -10.78
CA VAL A 206 1.40 -9.70 -10.85
C VAL A 206 2.59 -9.24 -11.69
N TRP A 207 2.36 -8.62 -12.84
CA TRP A 207 3.45 -8.05 -13.66
C TRP A 207 4.31 -7.06 -12.87
N LEU A 208 3.70 -6.09 -12.20
CA LEU A 208 4.40 -5.08 -11.41
C LEU A 208 5.16 -5.68 -10.21
N ALA A 209 4.60 -6.72 -9.59
CA ALA A 209 5.23 -7.39 -8.46
C ALA A 209 6.47 -8.19 -8.85
N LEU A 210 6.40 -8.91 -9.98
CA LEU A 210 7.48 -9.76 -10.45
C LEU A 210 8.68 -8.95 -10.93
N LEU A 211 8.48 -7.73 -11.42
CA LEU A 211 9.58 -6.81 -11.73
C LEU A 211 10.34 -6.41 -10.44
N PRO A 212 11.63 -6.77 -10.30
CA PRO A 212 12.48 -6.26 -9.23
C PRO A 212 12.73 -4.75 -9.40
N PRO A 213 12.68 -3.94 -8.33
CA PRO A 213 13.07 -2.53 -8.40
C PRO A 213 14.52 -2.32 -8.82
N THR A 214 15.36 -3.36 -8.74
CA THR A 214 16.77 -3.35 -9.17
C THR A 214 16.95 -3.49 -10.69
N GLU A 215 15.91 -3.86 -11.44
CA GLU A 215 15.98 -3.94 -12.92
C GLU A 215 15.86 -2.57 -13.59
N ILE A 216 15.52 -1.52 -12.85
CA ILE A 216 15.47 -0.16 -13.38
C ILE A 216 16.88 0.45 -13.32
N GLU A 217 17.35 0.94 -14.46
CA GLU A 217 18.68 1.55 -14.58
C GLU A 217 18.85 2.69 -13.56
N PRO A 218 19.90 2.68 -12.72
CA PRO A 218 20.09 3.71 -11.69
C PRO A 218 20.17 5.14 -12.23
N GLN A 219 20.60 5.30 -13.49
CA GLN A 219 20.65 6.61 -14.16
C GLN A 219 19.25 7.24 -14.32
N LEU A 220 18.20 6.42 -14.44
CA LEU A 220 16.82 6.92 -14.50
C LEU A 220 16.30 7.44 -13.15
N LEU A 221 17.02 7.16 -12.05
CA LEU A 221 16.68 7.62 -10.71
C LEU A 221 17.37 8.93 -10.33
N GLN A 222 18.28 9.42 -11.18
CA GLN A 222 19.01 10.67 -11.00
C GLN A 222 18.78 11.55 -12.24
N PRO A 223 17.86 12.52 -12.20
CA PRO A 223 17.68 13.44 -13.31
C PRO A 223 18.97 14.25 -13.52
N GLN A 224 19.38 14.37 -14.79
CA GLN A 224 20.54 15.16 -15.22
C GLN A 224 20.27 16.66 -15.15
#